data_AF-A0A852KK68-F1
#
_entry.id   AF-A0A852KK68-F1
#
_cell.length_a   1.000
_cell.length_b   1.000
_cell.length_c   1.000
_cell.angle_alpha   90.00
_cell.angle_beta   90.00
_cell.angle_gamma   90.00
#
_symmetry.space_group_name_H-M   'P 1'
#
loop_
_entity.id
_entity.type
_entity.pdbx_description
1 polymer ?
#
loop_
_entity_poly.entity_id
_entity_poly.type
_entity_poly.pdbx_seq_one_letter_code
_entity_poly.pdbx_strand_id
1 'polypeptide(L)'
;MGGSESSHGGRKVSFGLDEREQVRVLQGIRLTEDVVNRMKESQGKRDNQRSPRSSGGTAPFSPAAEGKAKSPTGNSSCYQVCCLFWHSQYEQEQALVQEELLRLAKREREAASEALNAALQQERNATNEERQRVAQL
;
A
#
# COMPACT_ATOMS: atom_id res chain seq x y z
N MET A 1 0.35 -20.87 -44.66
CA MET A 1 0.98 -21.38 -43.43
C MET A 1 2.04 -20.37 -43.02
N GLY A 2 1.74 -19.48 -42.08
CA GLY A 2 2.61 -18.36 -41.69
C GLY A 2 3.17 -18.56 -40.29
N GLY A 3 4.41 -19.05 -40.22
CA GLY A 3 5.22 -19.01 -39.00
C GLY A 3 5.84 -17.62 -38.85
N SER A 4 5.69 -17.02 -37.67
CA SER A 4 6.46 -15.85 -37.25
C SER A 4 7.07 -16.18 -35.91
N GLU A 5 8.19 -16.86 -35.99
CA GLU A 5 9.12 -17.12 -34.90
C GLU A 5 9.96 -15.84 -34.68
N SER A 6 9.59 -15.03 -33.68
CA SER A 6 10.46 -13.94 -33.20
C SER A 6 11.47 -14.50 -32.20
N SER A 7 12.68 -14.75 -32.68
CA SER A 7 13.84 -15.07 -31.86
C SER A 7 14.39 -13.82 -31.17
N HIS A 8 14.14 -13.74 -29.86
CA HIS A 8 15.06 -13.36 -28.77
C HIS A 8 14.31 -12.66 -27.62
N GLY A 9 14.14 -13.39 -26.52
CA GLY A 9 13.73 -12.83 -25.22
C GLY A 9 12.24 -12.53 -25.01
N GLY A 10 11.36 -12.88 -25.96
CA GLY A 10 9.92 -12.70 -25.83
C GLY A 10 9.26 -13.83 -25.03
N ARG A 11 8.40 -13.48 -24.05
CA ARG A 11 7.55 -14.44 -23.34
C ARG A 11 6.67 -15.14 -24.38
N LYS A 12 6.74 -16.48 -24.48
CA LYS A 12 5.84 -17.25 -25.35
C LYS A 12 4.43 -17.24 -24.78
N VAL A 13 3.42 -17.01 -25.63
CA VAL A 13 2.01 -17.07 -25.27
C VAL A 13 1.31 -18.01 -26.24
N SER A 14 0.49 -18.91 -25.73
CA SER A 14 -0.37 -19.81 -26.51
C SER A 14 -1.83 -19.41 -26.36
N PHE A 15 -2.60 -19.44 -27.44
CA PHE A 15 -4.04 -19.16 -27.43
C PHE A 15 -4.82 -20.47 -27.38
N GLY A 16 -5.70 -20.62 -26.38
CA GLY A 16 -6.69 -21.70 -26.33
C GLY A 16 -8.03 -21.24 -26.89
N LEU A 17 -8.73 -22.12 -27.61
CA LEU A 17 -10.10 -21.89 -28.06
C LEU A 17 -11.09 -22.36 -26.98
N ASP A 18 -12.24 -21.69 -26.90
CA ASP A 18 -13.36 -22.11 -26.06
C ASP A 18 -14.29 -23.12 -26.77
N GLU A 19 -15.40 -23.48 -26.13
CA GLU A 19 -16.43 -24.41 -26.66
C GLU A 19 -17.10 -23.94 -27.96
N ARG A 20 -16.96 -22.66 -28.30
CA ARG A 20 -17.51 -22.04 -29.51
C ARG A 20 -16.44 -21.79 -30.56
N GLU A 21 -15.25 -22.39 -30.38
CA GLU A 21 -14.08 -22.22 -31.22
C GLU A 21 -13.59 -20.75 -31.30
N GLN A 22 -13.84 -19.96 -30.25
CA GLN A 22 -13.45 -18.55 -30.16
C GLN A 22 -12.29 -18.34 -29.18
N VAL A 23 -11.43 -17.37 -29.50
CA VAL A 23 -10.39 -16.90 -28.58
C VAL A 23 -11.02 -15.93 -27.59
N ARG A 24 -11.03 -16.29 -26.30
CA ARG A 24 -11.46 -15.39 -25.22
C ARG A 24 -10.30 -15.07 -24.30
N VAL A 25 -10.17 -13.79 -23.95
CA VAL A 25 -9.19 -13.33 -22.97
C VAL A 25 -9.77 -13.51 -21.58
N LEU A 26 -9.26 -14.49 -20.83
CA LEU A 26 -9.62 -14.68 -19.43
C LEU A 26 -8.72 -13.84 -18.53
N GLN A 27 -9.33 -12.92 -17.78
CA GLN A 27 -8.61 -12.15 -16.76
C GLN A 27 -8.49 -13.00 -15.49
N GLY A 28 -7.27 -13.38 -15.13
CA GLY A 28 -7.01 -14.17 -13.94
C GLY A 28 -5.53 -14.17 -13.56
N ILE A 29 -5.26 -14.66 -12.35
CA ILE A 29 -3.90 -14.86 -11.84
C ILE A 29 -3.52 -16.31 -12.14
N ARG A 30 -2.41 -16.52 -12.86
CA ARG A 30 -1.88 -17.85 -13.11
C ARG A 30 -1.15 -18.34 -11.86
N LEU A 31 -1.65 -19.42 -11.27
CA LEU A 31 -0.99 -20.07 -10.12
C LEU A 31 0.26 -20.83 -10.58
N THR A 32 1.28 -20.86 -9.72
CA THR A 32 2.45 -21.71 -9.90
C THR A 32 2.07 -23.18 -9.75
N GLU A 33 2.76 -24.06 -10.48
CA GLU A 33 2.56 -25.51 -10.45
C GLU A 33 2.57 -26.07 -9.01
N ASP A 34 3.47 -25.59 -8.15
CA ASP A 34 3.54 -26.00 -6.75
C ASP A 34 2.26 -25.70 -5.96
N VAL A 35 1.63 -24.55 -6.20
CA VAL A 35 0.38 -24.16 -5.55
C VAL A 35 -0.76 -25.04 -6.03
N VAL A 36 -0.80 -25.32 -7.34
CA VAL A 36 -1.79 -26.21 -7.95
C VAL A 36 -1.67 -27.63 -7.38
N ASN A 37 -0.46 -28.18 -7.28
CA ASN A 37 -0.24 -29.52 -6.75
C ASN A 37 -0.64 -29.65 -5.29
N ARG A 38 -0.29 -28.67 -4.45
CA ARG A 38 -0.73 -28.62 -3.05
C ARG A 38 -2.25 -28.58 -2.91
N MET A 39 -2.95 -27.86 -3.79
CA MET A 39 -4.41 -27.80 -3.79
C MET A 39 -5.03 -29.14 -4.20
N LYS A 40 -4.46 -29.84 -5.18
CA LYS A 40 -4.90 -31.17 -5.59
C LYS A 40 -4.68 -32.21 -4.48
N GLU A 41 -3.53 -32.20 -3.82
CA GLU A 41 -3.19 -33.12 -2.72
C GLU A 41 -4.06 -32.89 -1.48
N SER A 42 -4.39 -31.63 -1.17
CA SER A 42 -5.28 -31.31 -0.06
C SER A 42 -6.73 -31.70 -0.31
N GLN A 43 -7.16 -31.80 -1.57
CA GLN A 43 -8.46 -32.40 -1.93
C GLN A 43 -8.45 -33.94 -1.81
N GLY A 44 -7.33 -34.60 -2.09
CA GLY A 44 -7.21 -36.07 -2.01
C GLY A 44 -7.21 -36.65 -0.58
N LYS A 45 -6.94 -35.85 0.46
CA LYS A 45 -6.94 -36.31 1.87
C LYS A 45 -8.32 -36.38 2.53
N ARG A 46 -9.39 -35.92 1.87
CA ARG A 46 -10.74 -35.94 2.47
C ARG A 46 -11.44 -37.32 2.44
N ASP A 47 -10.89 -38.30 1.72
CA ASP A 47 -11.57 -39.60 1.53
C ASP A 47 -11.11 -40.72 2.49
N ASN A 48 -10.20 -40.42 3.43
CA ASN A 48 -9.60 -41.46 4.30
C ASN A 48 -9.70 -41.20 5.82
N GLN A 49 -10.64 -40.38 6.27
CA GLN A 49 -11.02 -40.35 7.69
C GLN A 49 -12.43 -40.89 7.91
N ARG A 50 -12.49 -42.21 8.10
CA ARG A 50 -13.55 -42.95 8.79
C ARG A 50 -13.93 -42.21 10.09
N SER A 51 -15.19 -41.79 10.18
CA SER A 51 -15.80 -41.18 11.36
C SER A 51 -15.63 -42.04 12.64
N PRO A 52 -15.66 -41.39 13.80
CA PRO A 52 -16.43 -41.89 14.93
C PRO A 52 -17.67 -41.01 15.16
N ARG A 53 -18.80 -41.70 15.21
CA ARG A 53 -20.14 -41.21 15.58
C ARG A 53 -20.13 -40.65 17.00
N SER A 54 -20.90 -39.57 17.23
CA SER A 54 -21.58 -39.34 18.51
C SER A 54 -22.75 -38.34 18.36
N SER A 55 -23.97 -38.83 18.65
CA SER A 55 -25.11 -38.21 19.36
C SER A 55 -25.36 -36.69 19.20
N GLY A 56 -26.54 -36.15 18.87
CA GLY A 56 -27.92 -36.63 18.75
C GLY A 56 -28.86 -35.41 18.70
N GLY A 57 -30.04 -35.52 18.07
CA GLY A 57 -31.07 -34.45 18.09
C GLY A 57 -31.95 -34.38 16.84
N THR A 58 -33.07 -35.11 16.85
CA THR A 58 -34.22 -35.08 15.91
C THR A 58 -34.81 -33.66 15.82
N ALA A 59 -35.05 -33.07 14.65
CA ALA A 59 -36.29 -33.25 13.85
C ALA A 59 -36.19 -32.53 12.48
N PRO A 60 -37.06 -32.85 11.49
CA PRO A 60 -36.70 -32.92 10.08
C PRO A 60 -37.23 -31.74 9.25
N PHE A 61 -36.48 -31.30 8.24
CA PHE A 61 -37.05 -30.78 6.98
C PHE A 61 -36.06 -31.01 5.83
N SER A 62 -36.57 -31.50 4.70
CA SER A 62 -35.93 -31.61 3.38
C SER A 62 -37.00 -31.18 2.35
N PRO A 63 -36.69 -30.83 1.08
CA PRO A 63 -35.44 -31.05 0.34
C PRO A 63 -34.92 -29.86 -0.52
N ALA A 64 -33.66 -29.98 -0.93
CA ALA A 64 -33.04 -29.69 -2.25
C ALA A 64 -33.36 -28.42 -3.08
N ALA A 65 -32.27 -27.94 -3.72
CA ALA A 65 -32.15 -27.02 -4.86
C ALA A 65 -32.46 -25.53 -4.53
N GLU A 66 -31.69 -24.54 -4.94
CA GLU A 66 -30.76 -24.43 -6.06
C GLU A 66 -29.84 -23.25 -5.78
N GLY A 67 -28.57 -23.38 -6.20
CA GLY A 67 -27.58 -22.34 -6.03
C GLY A 67 -27.94 -21.06 -6.78
N LYS A 68 -27.75 -19.92 -6.12
CA LYS A 68 -27.37 -18.67 -6.77
C LYS A 68 -26.60 -17.81 -5.79
N ALA A 69 -25.35 -18.22 -5.57
CA ALA A 69 -24.34 -17.26 -5.13
C ALA A 69 -24.19 -16.24 -6.26
N LYS A 70 -24.86 -15.09 -6.12
CA LYS A 70 -24.63 -13.93 -6.97
C LYS A 70 -23.15 -13.58 -6.81
N SER A 71 -22.43 -13.62 -7.92
CA SER A 71 -21.04 -13.19 -8.03
C SER A 71 -20.84 -11.81 -7.39
N PRO A 72 -19.73 -11.54 -6.68
CA PRO A 72 -19.35 -10.18 -6.36
C PRO A 72 -18.87 -9.54 -7.67
N THR A 73 -19.81 -9.06 -8.48
CA THR A 73 -19.51 -8.12 -9.56
C THR A 73 -19.32 -6.76 -8.90
N GLY A 74 -18.09 -6.37 -8.60
CA GLY A 74 -17.84 -5.04 -8.04
C GLY A 74 -16.42 -4.70 -7.62
N ASN A 75 -15.39 -5.32 -8.19
CA ASN A 75 -14.03 -5.22 -7.65
C ASN A 75 -13.32 -3.94 -8.11
N SER A 76 -13.79 -3.26 -9.17
CA SER A 76 -13.09 -2.11 -9.75
C SER A 76 -13.30 -0.80 -8.99
N SER A 77 -14.42 -0.65 -8.26
CA SER A 77 -14.73 0.59 -7.52
C SER A 77 -13.93 0.69 -6.21
N CYS A 78 -13.69 -0.45 -5.55
CA CYS A 78 -12.99 -0.50 -4.26
C CYS A 78 -11.54 0.00 -4.37
N TYR A 79 -10.80 -0.39 -5.43
CA TYR A 79 -9.43 0.07 -5.64
C TYR A 79 -9.34 1.57 -5.89
N GLN A 80 -10.29 2.16 -6.63
CA GLN A 80 -10.26 3.59 -6.93
C GLN A 80 -10.52 4.45 -5.68
N VAL A 81 -11.47 4.04 -4.83
CA VAL A 81 -11.74 4.70 -3.55
C VAL A 81 -10.54 4.53 -2.60
N CYS A 82 -9.91 3.36 -2.55
CA CYS A 82 -8.74 3.11 -1.70
C CYS A 82 -7.51 3.92 -2.15
N CYS A 83 -7.28 4.02 -3.47
CA CYS A 83 -6.20 4.85 -4.01
C CYS A 83 -6.41 6.35 -3.72
N LEU A 84 -7.63 6.86 -3.86
CA LEU A 84 -7.95 8.26 -3.54
C LEU A 84 -7.80 8.55 -2.04
N PHE A 85 -8.22 7.63 -1.17
CA PHE A 85 -8.02 7.76 0.27
C PHE A 85 -6.53 7.87 0.61
N TRP A 86 -5.70 6.97 0.08
CA TRP A 86 -4.26 7.01 0.36
C TRP A 86 -3.57 8.26 -0.21
N HIS A 87 -4.01 8.70 -1.39
CA HIS A 87 -3.54 9.95 -1.99
C HIS A 87 -3.87 11.17 -1.12
N SER A 88 -5.12 11.26 -0.63
CA SER A 88 -5.56 12.34 0.23
C SER A 88 -4.82 12.37 1.56
N GLN A 89 -4.54 11.21 2.16
CA GLN A 89 -3.76 11.13 3.40
C GLN A 89 -2.32 11.58 3.17
N TYR A 90 -1.71 11.14 2.08
CA TYR A 90 -0.36 11.56 1.71
C TYR A 90 -0.25 13.08 1.52
N GLU A 91 -1.22 13.70 0.83
CA GLU A 91 -1.24 15.15 0.65
C GLU A 91 -1.39 15.91 1.98
N GLN A 92 -2.22 15.40 2.89
CA GLN A 92 -2.37 15.98 4.23
C GLN A 92 -1.06 15.90 5.01
N GLU A 93 -0.37 14.76 4.99
CA GLU A 93 0.93 14.61 5.64
C GLU A 93 1.98 15.55 5.03
N GLN A 94 1.99 15.70 3.70
CA GLN A 94 2.88 16.65 3.02
C GLN A 94 2.61 18.10 3.46
N ALA A 95 1.36 18.48 3.68
CA ALA A 95 1.01 19.82 4.16
C ALA A 95 1.53 20.07 5.58
N LEU A 96 1.39 19.09 6.48
CA LEU A 96 1.89 19.17 7.86
C LEU A 96 3.42 19.27 7.91
N VAL A 97 4.11 18.49 7.07
CA VAL A 97 5.58 18.56 6.97
C VAL A 97 6.04 19.94 6.50
N GLN A 98 5.37 20.50 5.49
CA GLN A 98 5.68 21.85 5.00
C GLN A 98 5.42 22.93 6.06
N GLU A 99 4.33 22.83 6.82
CA GLU A 99 4.02 23.74 7.91
C GLU A 99 5.09 23.68 9.02
N GLU A 100 5.49 22.48 9.44
CA GLU A 100 6.54 22.33 10.47
C GLU A 100 7.90 22.86 10.01
N LEU A 101 8.26 22.64 8.74
CA LEU A 101 9.49 23.22 8.16
C LEU A 101 9.44 24.76 8.15
N LEU A 102 8.30 25.34 7.75
CA LEU A 102 8.13 26.79 7.76
C LEU A 102 8.22 27.35 9.20
N ARG A 103 7.58 26.66 10.16
CA ARG A 103 7.62 27.03 11.57
C ARG A 103 9.03 26.96 12.14
N LEU A 104 9.80 25.94 11.76
CA LEU A 104 11.19 25.78 12.17
C LEU A 104 12.07 26.89 11.58
N ALA A 105 11.95 27.16 10.28
CA ALA A 105 12.70 28.22 9.61
C ALA A 105 12.42 29.61 10.20
N LYS A 106 11.16 29.86 10.59
CA LYS A 106 10.78 31.09 11.29
C LYS A 106 11.50 31.21 12.65
N ARG A 107 11.44 30.16 13.49
CA ARG A 107 12.16 30.15 14.77
C ARG A 107 13.67 30.31 14.60
N GLU A 108 14.26 29.66 13.61
CA GLU A 108 15.68 29.74 13.34
C GLU A 108 16.09 31.18 13.00
N ARG A 109 15.31 31.85 12.14
CA ARG A 109 15.54 33.26 11.80
C ARG A 109 15.40 34.17 13.03
N GLU A 110 14.38 33.94 13.86
CA GLU A 110 14.17 34.69 15.09
C GLU A 110 15.36 34.50 16.05
N ALA A 111 15.74 33.26 16.34
CA ALA A 111 16.89 32.94 17.19
C ALA A 111 18.22 33.53 16.65
N ALA A 112 18.44 33.46 15.34
CA ALA A 112 19.62 34.07 14.71
C ALA A 112 19.61 35.60 14.85
N SER A 113 18.43 36.23 14.72
CA SER A 113 18.29 37.68 14.91
C SER A 113 18.49 38.11 16.36
N GLU A 114 18.01 37.31 17.31
CA GLU A 114 18.22 37.54 18.75
C GLU A 114 19.69 37.40 19.13
N ALA A 115 20.38 36.37 18.61
CA ALA A 115 21.80 36.16 18.81
C ALA A 115 22.64 37.32 18.26
N LEU A 116 22.31 37.81 17.06
CA LEU A 116 22.93 39.00 16.47
C LEU A 116 22.74 40.23 17.35
N ASN A 117 21.51 40.51 17.79
CA ASN A 117 21.21 41.66 18.65
C ASN A 117 21.92 41.57 20.00
N ALA A 118 21.99 40.38 20.60
CA ALA A 118 22.71 40.14 21.84
C ALA A 118 24.21 40.42 21.69
N ALA A 119 24.83 39.95 20.60
CA ALA A 119 26.24 40.21 20.31
C ALA A 119 26.53 41.71 20.11
N LEU A 120 25.69 42.41 19.34
CA LEU A 120 25.81 43.86 19.13
C LEU A 120 25.69 44.64 20.45
N GLN A 121 24.78 44.23 21.33
CA GLN A 121 24.62 44.89 22.63
C GLN A 121 25.84 44.64 23.53
N GLN A 122 26.40 43.43 23.52
CA GLN A 122 27.63 43.13 24.25
C GLN A 122 28.80 43.97 23.74
N GLU A 123 28.97 44.11 22.43
CA GLU A 123 30.02 44.95 21.84
C GLU A 123 29.88 46.42 22.24
N ARG A 124 28.65 46.95 22.21
CA ARG A 124 28.35 48.32 22.64
C ARG A 124 28.64 48.53 24.13
N ASN A 125 28.35 47.55 24.97
CA ASN A 125 28.64 47.63 26.39
C ASN A 125 30.16 47.58 26.64
N ALA A 126 30.87 46.64 26.02
CA ALA A 126 32.32 46.52 26.14
C ALA A 126 33.06 47.78 25.69
N THR A 127 32.63 48.39 24.58
CA THR A 127 33.23 49.65 24.08
C THR A 127 32.94 50.84 25.00
N ASN A 128 31.76 50.93 25.61
CA ASN A 128 31.45 51.96 26.60
C ASN A 128 32.26 51.79 27.89
N GLU A 129 32.39 50.56 28.39
CA GLU A 129 33.22 50.24 29.55
C GLU A 129 34.70 50.61 29.30
N GLU A 130 35.22 50.30 28.12
CA GLU A 130 36.59 50.68 27.73
C GLU A 130 36.77 52.20 27.72
N ARG A 131 35.82 52.94 27.12
CA ARG A 131 35.84 54.42 27.12
C ARG A 131 35.82 55.00 28.53
N GLN A 132 35.01 54.44 29.43
CA GLN A 132 34.96 54.87 30.82
C GLN A 132 36.25 54.57 31.57
N ARG A 133 36.90 53.43 31.30
CA ARG A 133 38.21 53.07 31.88
C ARG A 133 39.30 54.04 31.43
N VAL A 134 39.37 54.37 30.14
CA VAL A 134 40.36 55.32 29.61
C VAL A 134 40.13 56.74 30.13
N ALA A 135 38.87 57.18 30.31
CA ALA A 135 38.57 58.51 30.83
C ALA A 135 38.90 58.70 32.33
N GLN A 136 39.14 57.62 33.06
CA GLN A 136 39.53 57.63 34.47
C GLN A 136 41.05 57.55 34.69
N LEU A 137 41.82 57.38 33.61
CA LEU A 137 43.29 57.43 33.60
C LEU A 137 43.76 58.84 33.22
#